data_AF-A0A2H1W729-F1
#
_entry.id   AF-A0A2H1W729-F1
#
_cell.length_a   1.000
_cell.length_b   1.000
_cell.length_c   1.000
_cell.angle_alpha   90.00
_cell.angle_beta   90.00
_cell.angle_gamma   90.00
#
_symmetry.space_group_name_H-M   'P 1'
#
loop_
_entity.id
_entity.type
_entity.pdbx_description
1 polymer ?
#
loop_
_entity_poly.entity_id
_entity_poly.type
_entity_poly.pdbx_seq_one_letter_code
_entity_poly.pdbx_strand_id
1 'polypeptide(L)'
;MPYVMVMGSLSAPHLSKDEGATVYGLKSEERASLVRELNTSFGMQVAMLSEPERTVRVTQKGLTLVVVNRLHALFGYDVVSHAMAMTNANRELVSFTMYKKTSTSSQSQGHSHNQAHGTGHSHSHRNSPKGHSSVVTL
;
A
#
# COMPACT_ATOMS: atom_id res chain seq x y z
N MET A 1 7.65 -8.07 -10.05
CA MET A 1 6.37 -8.68 -10.42
C MET A 1 5.26 -7.71 -10.04
N PRO A 2 4.14 -7.65 -10.77
CA PRO A 2 3.08 -6.71 -10.45
C PRO A 2 2.17 -7.22 -9.31
N TYR A 3 2.26 -8.50 -8.97
CA TYR A 3 1.52 -9.11 -7.85
C TYR A 3 2.44 -9.44 -6.68
N VAL A 4 1.91 -9.25 -5.48
CA VAL A 4 2.49 -9.70 -4.21
C VAL A 4 1.42 -10.43 -3.41
N MET A 5 1.85 -11.29 -2.50
CA MET A 5 0.96 -11.99 -1.59
C MET A 5 1.43 -11.79 -0.16
N VAL A 6 0.50 -11.41 0.72
CA VAL A 6 0.73 -11.39 2.17
C VAL A 6 -0.07 -12.53 2.76
N MET A 7 0.59 -13.48 3.40
CA MET A 7 -0.05 -14.60 4.10
C MET A 7 0.23 -14.47 5.60
N GLY A 8 -0.78 -14.62 6.44
CA GLY A 8 -0.61 -14.51 7.89
C GLY A 8 -1.86 -14.93 8.64
N SER A 9 -2.00 -14.43 9.86
CA SER A 9 -3.19 -14.62 10.70
C SER A 9 -3.78 -13.27 11.13
N LEU A 10 -5.10 -13.24 11.38
CA LEU A 10 -5.80 -12.07 11.93
C LEU A 10 -5.97 -12.18 13.44
N SER A 11 -6.24 -13.38 13.94
CA SER A 11 -6.41 -13.67 15.37
C SER A 11 -5.17 -14.33 15.98
N ALA A 12 -5.00 -14.15 17.29
CA ALA A 12 -3.96 -14.82 18.07
C ALA A 12 -4.54 -15.47 19.33
N PRO A 13 -5.17 -16.66 19.24
CA PRO A 13 -5.60 -17.41 20.43
C PRO A 13 -4.40 -17.94 21.23
N HIS A 14 -3.30 -18.24 20.53
CA HIS A 14 -2.04 -18.71 21.12
C HIS A 14 -0.86 -17.98 20.47
N LEU A 15 -0.20 -17.09 21.22
CA LEU A 15 1.02 -16.38 20.81
C LEU A 15 2.21 -17.37 20.75
N SER A 16 2.41 -18.01 19.60
CA SER A 16 3.70 -18.63 19.27
C SER A 16 4.61 -17.57 18.66
N LYS A 17 5.90 -17.60 18.98
CA LYS A 17 6.87 -16.58 18.58
C LYS A 17 7.23 -16.55 17.08
N ASP A 18 6.64 -17.42 16.26
CA ASP A 18 7.28 -17.74 14.97
C ASP A 18 6.59 -17.34 13.67
N GLU A 19 5.32 -16.91 13.65
CA GLU A 19 4.66 -16.62 12.36
C GLU A 19 3.61 -15.51 12.49
N GLY A 20 4.01 -14.28 12.20
CA GLY A 20 3.11 -13.14 12.09
C GLY A 20 2.50 -13.04 10.69
N ALA A 21 3.34 -12.71 9.72
CA ALA A 21 2.99 -12.70 8.30
C ALA A 21 4.22 -12.97 7.43
N THR A 22 4.00 -13.51 6.25
CA THR A 22 5.02 -13.70 5.23
C THR A 22 4.59 -12.98 3.96
N VAL A 23 5.51 -12.18 3.40
CA VAL A 23 5.29 -11.45 2.16
C VAL A 23 6.09 -12.07 1.03
N TYR A 24 5.39 -12.40 -0.05
CA TYR A 24 5.91 -13.03 -1.25
C TYR A 24 5.83 -12.06 -2.45
N GLY A 25 6.75 -12.23 -3.41
CA GLY A 25 6.69 -11.58 -4.72
C GLY A 25 7.27 -10.16 -4.81
N LEU A 26 7.70 -9.58 -3.68
CA LEU A 26 8.36 -8.26 -3.65
C LEU A 26 9.72 -8.30 -4.37
N LYS A 27 10.08 -7.19 -5.02
CA LYS A 27 11.44 -6.97 -5.55
C LYS A 27 12.45 -6.81 -4.42
N SER A 28 13.74 -7.03 -4.71
CA SER A 28 14.81 -6.98 -3.69
C SER A 28 14.84 -5.66 -2.91
N GLU A 29 14.75 -4.53 -3.61
CA GLU A 29 14.74 -3.19 -3.01
C GLU A 29 13.48 -2.92 -2.18
N GLU A 30 12.33 -3.37 -2.65
CA GLU A 30 11.05 -3.26 -1.93
C GLU A 30 11.07 -4.11 -0.65
N ARG A 31 11.67 -5.31 -0.70
CA ARG A 31 11.87 -6.16 0.49
C ARG A 31 12.73 -5.47 1.54
N ALA A 32 13.90 -4.95 1.14
CA ALA A 32 14.81 -4.26 2.06
C ALA A 32 14.15 -3.00 2.66
N SER A 33 13.41 -2.25 1.84
CA SER A 33 12.68 -1.05 2.28
C SER A 33 11.57 -1.38 3.27
N LEU A 34 10.81 -2.44 3.02
CA LEU A 34 9.75 -2.89 3.93
C LEU A 34 10.32 -3.33 5.29
N VAL A 35 11.40 -4.11 5.29
CA VAL A 35 12.05 -4.57 6.52
C VAL A 35 12.55 -3.38 7.34
N ARG A 36 13.21 -2.41 6.69
CA ARG A 36 13.66 -1.19 7.35
C ARG A 36 12.48 -0.39 7.91
N GLU A 37 11.45 -0.12 7.12
CA GLU A 37 10.28 0.65 7.55
C GLU A 37 9.61 0.02 8.76
N LEU A 38 9.37 -1.30 8.74
CA LEU A 38 8.73 -2.01 9.84
C LEU A 38 9.61 -1.93 11.10
N ASN A 39 10.89 -2.27 11.00
CA ASN A 39 11.77 -2.27 12.17
C ASN A 39 11.96 -0.85 12.76
N THR A 40 12.03 0.18 11.91
CA THR A 40 12.10 1.57 12.36
C THR A 40 10.80 2.03 12.99
N SER A 41 9.65 1.74 12.37
CA SER A 41 8.32 2.15 12.88
C SER A 41 8.01 1.54 14.25
N PHE A 42 8.44 0.31 14.49
CA PHE A 42 8.19 -0.40 15.75
C PHE A 42 9.33 -0.25 16.77
N GLY A 43 10.46 0.37 16.41
CA GLY A 43 11.61 0.52 17.29
C GLY A 43 12.26 -0.80 17.72
N MET A 44 11.94 -1.90 17.04
CA MET A 44 12.43 -3.26 17.35
C MET A 44 12.41 -4.14 16.11
N GLN A 45 13.15 -5.25 16.14
CA GLN A 45 13.19 -6.20 15.01
C GLN A 45 11.90 -7.02 14.95
N VAL A 46 10.96 -6.61 14.09
CA VAL A 46 9.68 -7.29 13.82
C VAL A 46 9.64 -7.94 12.44
N ALA A 47 10.56 -7.56 11.54
CA ALA A 47 10.63 -8.07 10.17
C ALA A 47 12.06 -8.46 9.80
N MET A 48 12.18 -9.54 9.02
CA MET A 48 13.46 -10.09 8.55
C MET A 48 13.35 -10.53 7.08
N LEU A 49 14.46 -10.42 6.35
CA LEU A 49 14.59 -10.99 5.02
C LEU A 49 14.83 -12.50 5.11
N SER A 50 14.15 -13.26 4.27
CA SER A 50 14.48 -14.66 3.98
C SER A 50 15.01 -14.72 2.55
N GLU A 51 16.34 -14.64 2.42
CA GLU A 51 17.01 -14.75 1.11
C GLU A 51 16.75 -16.05 0.35
N PRO A 52 16.77 -17.26 0.95
CA PRO A 52 16.54 -18.49 0.21
C PRO A 52 15.13 -18.55 -0.41
N GLU A 53 14.14 -17.98 0.27
CA GLU A 53 12.74 -17.98 -0.18
C GLU A 53 12.37 -16.68 -0.93
N ARG A 54 13.25 -15.68 -0.92
CA ARG A 54 12.99 -14.32 -1.42
C ARG A 54 11.74 -13.68 -0.80
N THR A 55 11.52 -13.92 0.49
CA THR A 55 10.35 -13.42 1.24
C THR A 55 10.76 -12.42 2.32
N VAL A 56 9.76 -11.70 2.85
CA VAL A 56 9.89 -10.96 4.11
C VAL A 56 9.06 -11.68 5.16
N ARG A 57 9.69 -12.09 6.26
CA ARG A 57 9.02 -12.72 7.40
C ARG A 57 8.81 -11.68 8.50
N VAL A 58 7.58 -11.58 8.99
CA VAL A 58 7.16 -10.73 10.10
C VAL A 58 6.88 -11.62 11.29
N THR A 59 7.57 -11.39 12.40
CA THR A 59 7.63 -12.29 13.55
C THR A 59 6.47 -12.06 14.54
N GLN A 60 5.86 -10.88 14.52
CA GLN A 60 4.74 -10.55 15.41
C GLN A 60 3.37 -10.86 14.78
N LYS A 61 2.56 -11.65 15.49
CA LYS A 61 1.16 -11.93 15.15
C LYS A 61 0.32 -10.65 15.16
N GLY A 62 -0.75 -10.65 14.36
CA GLY A 62 -1.66 -9.50 14.23
C GLY A 62 -1.14 -8.35 13.37
N LEU A 63 0.11 -8.42 12.89
CA LEU A 63 0.66 -7.40 11.98
C LEU A 63 0.26 -7.60 10.52
N THR A 64 -0.47 -8.66 10.16
CA THR A 64 -0.86 -8.94 8.77
C THR A 64 -1.52 -7.74 8.09
N LEU A 65 -2.50 -7.11 8.73
CA LEU A 65 -3.17 -5.92 8.19
C LEU A 65 -2.25 -4.69 8.18
N VAL A 66 -1.35 -4.57 9.16
CA VAL A 66 -0.34 -3.50 9.16
C VAL A 66 0.57 -3.63 7.95
N VAL A 67 1.02 -4.85 7.64
CA VAL A 67 1.87 -5.13 6.48
C VAL A 67 1.15 -4.79 5.19
N VAL A 68 -0.11 -5.23 5.03
CA VAL A 68 -0.95 -4.88 3.86
C VAL A 68 -1.05 -3.36 3.70
N ASN A 69 -1.37 -2.63 4.77
CA ASN A 69 -1.47 -1.17 4.73
C ASN A 69 -0.13 -0.50 4.39
N ARG A 70 0.99 -1.02 4.90
CA ARG A 70 2.32 -0.49 4.60
C ARG A 70 2.72 -0.73 3.14
N LEU A 71 2.39 -1.89 2.58
CA LEU A 71 2.64 -2.16 1.16
C LEU A 71 1.89 -1.21 0.24
N HIS A 72 0.65 -0.87 0.60
CA HIS A 72 -0.12 0.15 -0.10
C HIS A 72 0.56 1.52 0.00
N ALA A 73 0.86 1.98 1.21
CA ALA A 73 1.43 3.32 1.44
C ALA A 73 2.83 3.50 0.83
N LEU A 74 3.72 2.50 0.95
CA LEU A 74 5.11 2.61 0.49
C LEU A 74 5.25 2.42 -1.01
N PHE A 75 4.48 1.50 -1.59
CA PHE A 75 4.76 0.99 -2.93
C PHE A 75 3.56 1.05 -3.87
N GLY A 76 2.37 1.43 -3.41
CA GLY A 76 1.16 1.52 -4.22
C GLY A 76 0.58 0.15 -4.63
N TYR A 77 0.72 -0.88 -3.79
CA TYR A 77 0.01 -2.13 -3.99
C TYR A 77 -1.44 -2.02 -3.48
N ASP A 78 -2.41 -2.38 -4.31
CA ASP A 78 -3.83 -2.44 -3.94
C ASP A 78 -4.25 -3.89 -3.72
N VAL A 79 -5.09 -4.16 -2.70
CA VAL A 79 -5.67 -5.49 -2.49
C VAL A 79 -6.63 -5.79 -3.64
N VAL A 80 -6.43 -6.90 -4.33
CA VAL A 80 -7.31 -7.36 -5.44
C VAL A 80 -8.12 -8.59 -5.07
N SER A 81 -7.63 -9.41 -4.14
CA SER A 81 -8.36 -10.54 -3.60
C SER A 81 -7.84 -10.92 -2.21
N HIS A 82 -8.67 -11.64 -1.47
CA HIS A 82 -8.30 -12.25 -0.21
C HIS A 82 -8.90 -13.65 -0.12
N ALA A 83 -8.23 -14.53 0.61
CA ALA A 83 -8.75 -15.85 0.94
C ALA A 83 -8.54 -16.11 2.43
N MET A 84 -9.51 -16.80 3.04
CA MET A 84 -9.44 -17.22 4.44
C MET A 84 -9.55 -18.73 4.52
N ALA A 85 -8.75 -19.34 5.37
CA ALA A 85 -8.75 -20.77 5.61
C ALA A 85 -8.63 -21.06 7.10
N MET A 86 -9.35 -22.08 7.55
CA MET A 86 -9.17 -22.68 8.86
C MET A 86 -8.35 -23.95 8.71
N THR A 87 -7.26 -24.06 9.46
CA THR A 87 -6.46 -25.29 9.49
C THR A 87 -7.02 -26.30 10.48
N ASN A 88 -6.60 -27.56 10.37
CA ASN A 88 -6.98 -28.64 11.31
C ASN A 88 -6.54 -28.36 12.76
N ALA A 89 -5.62 -27.42 12.97
CA ALA A 89 -5.18 -26.96 14.29
C ALA A 89 -6.00 -25.73 14.78
N ASN A 90 -7.16 -25.46 14.20
CA ASN A 90 -8.01 -24.28 14.46
C ASN A 90 -7.27 -22.95 14.31
N ARG A 91 -6.27 -22.90 13.43
CA ARG A 91 -5.59 -21.64 13.09
C ARG A 91 -6.29 -20.99 11.90
N GLU A 92 -6.70 -19.74 12.10
CA GLU A 92 -7.15 -18.85 11.04
C GLU A 92 -5.94 -18.37 10.23
N LEU A 93 -5.94 -18.72 8.95
CA LEU A 93 -5.01 -18.19 7.96
C LEU A 93 -5.76 -17.25 7.03
N VAL A 94 -5.13 -16.14 6.73
CA VAL A 94 -5.58 -15.19 5.71
C VAL A 94 -4.47 -14.99 4.70
N SER A 95 -4.83 -14.88 3.43
CA SER A 95 -3.96 -14.38 2.39
C SER A 95 -4.60 -13.19 1.70
N PHE A 96 -3.78 -12.18 1.40
CA PHE A 96 -4.14 -11.04 0.58
C PHE A 96 -3.27 -11.08 -0.66
N THR A 97 -3.89 -11.14 -1.84
CA THR A 97 -3.19 -10.88 -3.09
C THR A 97 -3.33 -9.39 -3.40
N MET A 98 -2.20 -8.73 -3.62
CA MET A 98 -2.16 -7.31 -3.93
C MET A 98 -1.49 -7.10 -5.29
N TYR A 99 -1.92 -6.07 -6.00
CA TYR A 99 -1.45 -5.72 -7.33
C TYR A 99 -0.97 -4.27 -7.36
N LYS A 100 0.19 -4.05 -7.97
CA LYS A 100 0.73 -2.71 -8.25
C LYS A 100 0.47 -2.39 -9.71
N LYS A 101 -0.41 -1.40 -9.94
CA LYS A 101 -0.59 -0.82 -11.27
C LYS A 101 0.76 -0.24 -11.70
N THR A 102 1.37 -0.81 -12.73
CA THR A 102 2.50 -0.17 -13.39
C THR A 102 1.94 1.03 -14.15
N SER A 103 2.18 2.23 -13.65
CA SER A 103 1.97 3.43 -14.43
C SER A 103 2.91 3.37 -15.63
N THR A 104 2.35 3.06 -16.80
CA THR A 104 2.93 3.45 -18.09
C THR A 104 2.78 4.96 -18.26
N SER A 105 3.27 5.75 -17.31
CA SER A 105 3.57 7.15 -17.59
C SER A 105 4.91 7.16 -18.34
N SER A 106 4.77 7.05 -19.66
CA SER A 106 5.70 7.51 -20.67
C SER A 106 6.84 8.39 -20.13
N GLN A 107 8.06 8.00 -20.48
CA GLN A 107 9.16 8.93 -20.68
C GLN A 107 8.66 10.14 -21.48
N SER A 108 8.42 11.27 -20.81
CA SER A 108 8.38 12.57 -21.45
C SER A 108 9.49 13.40 -20.83
N GLN A 109 10.61 13.44 -21.54
CA GLN A 109 11.60 14.50 -21.46
C GLN A 109 10.89 15.86 -21.49
N GLY A 110 11.31 16.80 -20.64
CA GLY A 110 10.77 18.14 -20.64
C GLY A 110 11.40 19.05 -19.59
N HIS A 111 12.72 19.23 -19.64
CA HIS A 111 13.37 20.38 -19.02
C HIS A 111 12.92 21.66 -19.74
N SER A 112 12.46 22.69 -19.03
CA SER A 112 12.81 24.09 -19.30
C SER A 112 12.29 25.06 -18.23
N HIS A 113 13.23 25.88 -17.73
CA HIS A 113 13.06 27.12 -16.99
C HIS A 113 12.58 28.27 -17.91
N ASN A 114 12.13 29.38 -17.27
CA ASN A 114 11.76 30.73 -17.76
C ASN A 114 10.24 30.97 -17.79
N GLN A 115 9.66 32.11 -17.37
CA GLN A 115 10.16 33.45 -17.02
C GLN A 115 9.06 34.19 -16.24
N ALA A 116 9.45 35.13 -15.37
CA ALA A 116 8.58 36.15 -14.80
C ALA A 116 8.46 37.36 -15.75
N HIS A 117 7.29 38.00 -15.82
CA HIS A 117 7.03 39.47 -15.96
C HIS A 117 5.60 39.73 -16.44
N GLY A 118 4.96 40.81 -15.96
CA GLY A 118 4.02 41.59 -16.79
C GLY A 118 2.64 41.91 -16.21
N THR A 119 2.50 43.16 -15.79
CA THR A 119 1.31 43.92 -15.36
C THR A 119 0.25 44.16 -16.45
N GLY A 120 -1.04 44.16 -16.05
CA GLY A 120 -2.05 45.16 -16.44
C GLY A 120 -2.80 45.01 -17.77
N HIS A 121 -4.10 44.73 -17.73
CA HIS A 121 -5.18 45.69 -18.07
C HIS A 121 -6.58 45.04 -18.05
N SER A 122 -7.51 45.81 -17.51
CA SER A 122 -8.95 45.61 -17.34
C SER A 122 -9.76 45.71 -18.64
N HIS A 123 -10.83 44.91 -18.79
CA HIS A 123 -12.12 45.40 -19.30
C HIS A 123 -13.29 44.57 -18.76
N SER A 124 -14.39 45.28 -18.52
CA SER A 124 -15.58 44.92 -17.75
C SER A 124 -16.81 44.64 -18.62
N HIS A 125 -17.81 44.03 -17.97
CA HIS A 125 -19.23 43.83 -18.36
C HIS A 125 -19.50 42.68 -19.36
N ARG A 126 -20.53 41.83 -19.20
CA ARG A 126 -21.86 42.07 -18.62
C ARG A 126 -22.62 40.75 -18.34
N ASN A 127 -23.34 40.73 -17.21
CA ASN A 127 -24.62 40.09 -16.89
C ASN A 127 -24.83 38.54 -16.84
N SER A 128 -25.03 38.07 -15.60
CA SER A 128 -25.88 36.97 -15.07
C SER A 128 -27.40 37.22 -15.35
N PRO A 129 -28.44 36.40 -14.96
CA PRO A 129 -28.47 35.32 -13.95
C PRO A 129 -29.50 34.14 -14.13
N LYS A 130 -29.59 33.30 -13.06
CA LYS A 130 -30.66 32.36 -12.59
C LYS A 130 -30.39 30.86 -12.86
N GLY A 131 -30.50 29.91 -11.93
CA GLY A 131 -30.93 29.89 -10.52
C GLY A 131 -31.43 28.48 -10.11
N HIS A 132 -31.22 28.11 -8.83
CA HIS A 132 -31.86 27.05 -7.99
C HIS A 132 -31.66 25.55 -8.36
N SER A 133 -31.01 24.71 -7.53
CA SER A 133 -31.37 24.13 -6.22
C SER A 133 -32.55 23.14 -6.22
N SER A 134 -32.33 21.87 -5.88
CA SER A 134 -33.00 21.18 -4.75
C SER A 134 -32.57 19.72 -4.65
N VAL A 135 -32.36 19.30 -3.40
CA VAL A 135 -32.29 17.93 -2.89
C VAL A 135 -33.67 17.30 -2.96
N VAL A 136 -33.76 15.99 -3.26
CA VAL A 136 -34.85 15.11 -2.79
C VAL A 136 -34.28 13.72 -2.51
N THR A 137 -34.43 13.30 -1.26
CA THR A 137 -34.30 11.93 -0.76
C THR A 137 -35.61 11.17 -1.00
N LEU A 138 -35.53 9.90 -1.38
CA LEU A 138 -36.54 8.87 -1.11
C LEU A 138 -35.80 7.61 -0.65
#